data_AF-A0AAN0NFT1-F1
#
_entry.id   AF-A0AAN0NFT1-F1
#
_cell.length_a   1.000
_cell.length_b   1.000
_cell.length_c   1.000
_cell.angle_alpha   90.00
_cell.angle_beta   90.00
_cell.angle_gamma   90.00
#
_symmetry.space_group_name_H-M   'P 1'
#
loop_
_entity.id
_entity.type
_entity.pdbx_description
1 polymer ?
#
loop_
_entity_poly.entity_id
_entity_poly.type
_entity_poly.pdbx_seq_one_letter_code
_entity_poly.pdbx_strand_id
1 'polypeptide(L)'
;MFGLGWSELLVVGIVALIVIGPKDLPGLFRTMGQFTGKARMMAREFSRAMEQAADDAGVKDISKTLNAAANPKKFGVDKLKEATGTTKAPEASTLSPERQAAKEKMSKAMGDAAVARKAREAEEATAKAATDTPAPATPTPEAKS
;
A
#
# COMPACT_ATOMS: atom_id res chain seq x y z
N MET A 1 -8.21 -7.32 -11.12
CA MET A 1 -9.41 -7.02 -11.92
C MET A 1 -10.18 -5.80 -11.38
N PHE A 2 -9.53 -4.87 -10.67
CA PHE A 2 -10.16 -3.62 -10.23
C PHE A 2 -9.43 -2.46 -10.87
N GLY A 3 -10.06 -1.85 -11.87
CA GLY A 3 -9.58 -0.63 -12.49
C GLY A 3 -9.88 0.55 -11.57
N LEU A 4 -8.92 1.00 -10.77
CA LEU A 4 -9.01 2.35 -10.21
C LEU A 4 -8.57 3.34 -11.29
N GLY A 5 -9.33 3.39 -12.38
CA GLY A 5 -9.12 4.28 -13.51
C GLY A 5 -10.05 5.50 -13.46
N TRP A 6 -9.81 6.45 -14.35
CA TRP A 6 -10.69 7.61 -14.53
C TRP A 6 -12.13 7.20 -14.87
N SER A 7 -12.30 6.07 -15.57
CA SER A 7 -13.59 5.46 -15.91
C SER A 7 -14.42 5.08 -14.69
N GLU A 8 -13.87 4.30 -13.76
CA GLU A 8 -14.58 3.89 -12.55
C GLU A 8 -14.91 5.07 -11.64
N LEU A 9 -14.02 6.05 -11.53
CA LEU A 9 -14.28 7.29 -10.78
C LEU A 9 -15.51 8.03 -11.34
N LEU A 10 -15.67 8.05 -12.66
CA LEU A 10 -16.81 8.65 -13.34
C LEU A 10 -18.11 7.88 -13.06
N VAL A 11 -18.06 6.54 -13.11
CA VAL A 11 -19.21 5.68 -12.76
C VAL A 11 -19.64 5.89 -11.32
N VAL A 12 -18.69 5.91 -10.37
CA VAL A 12 -18.97 6.19 -8.96
C VAL A 12 -19.54 7.59 -8.77
N GLY A 13 -19.04 8.59 -9.51
CA GLY A 13 -19.60 9.94 -9.53
C GLY A 13 -21.05 9.99 -9.99
N ILE A 14 -21.41 9.26 -11.04
CA ILE A 14 -22.81 9.15 -11.52
C ILE A 14 -23.69 8.47 -10.47
N VAL A 15 -23.24 7.36 -9.88
CA VAL A 15 -23.99 6.67 -8.82
C VAL A 15 -24.20 7.58 -7.60
N ALA A 16 -23.16 8.32 -7.20
CA ALA A 16 -23.27 9.29 -6.11
C ALA A 16 -24.27 10.41 -6.42
N LEU A 17 -24.32 10.91 -7.66
CA LEU A 17 -25.31 11.91 -8.09
C LEU A 17 -26.75 11.37 -8.02
N ILE A 18 -26.97 10.09 -8.33
CA ILE A 18 -28.30 9.47 -8.26
C ILE A 18 -28.73 9.27 -6.80
N VAL A 19 -27.83 8.79 -5.95
CA VAL A 19 -28.14 8.44 -4.56
C VAL A 19 -28.30 9.67 -3.67
N ILE A 20 -27.36 10.61 -3.75
CA ILE A 20 -27.36 11.82 -2.92
C ILE A 20 -28.14 12.96 -3.57
N GLY A 21 -28.21 12.99 -4.90
CA GLY A 21 -28.79 14.09 -5.66
C GLY A 21 -27.75 15.14 -6.07
N PRO A 22 -27.87 15.71 -7.29
CA PRO A 22 -26.90 16.68 -7.82
C PRO A 22 -26.88 18.02 -7.07
N LYS A 23 -27.95 18.37 -6.37
CA LYS A 23 -28.06 19.62 -5.60
C LYS A 23 -27.47 19.50 -4.18
N ASP A 24 -27.44 18.30 -3.62
CA ASP A 24 -27.00 18.07 -2.23
C ASP A 24 -25.50 17.75 -2.13
N LEU A 25 -24.91 17.15 -3.17
CA LEU A 25 -23.46 16.95 -3.27
C LEU A 25 -22.62 18.23 -3.05
N PRO A 26 -22.89 19.38 -3.69
CA PRO A 26 -22.11 20.59 -3.45
C PRO A 26 -22.22 21.11 -2.01
N GLY A 27 -23.40 20.95 -1.38
CA GLY A 27 -23.59 21.24 0.03
C GLY A 27 -22.75 20.34 0.93
N LEU A 28 -22.75 19.03 0.66
CA LEU A 28 -21.97 18.04 1.38
C LEU A 28 -20.47 18.33 1.30
N PHE A 29 -19.94 18.57 0.10
CA PHE A 29 -18.52 18.93 -0.08
C PHE A 29 -18.15 20.21 0.65
N ARG A 30 -19.06 21.19 0.72
CA ARG A 30 -18.82 22.44 1.44
C ARG A 30 -18.73 22.21 2.95
N THR A 31 -19.59 21.36 3.51
CA THR A 31 -19.57 20.98 4.93
C THR A 31 -18.33 20.15 5.28
N MET A 32 -18.04 19.11 4.49
CA MET A 32 -16.84 18.27 4.63
C MET A 32 -15.55 19.09 4.49
N GLY A 33 -15.53 20.02 3.54
CA GLY A 33 -14.43 20.94 3.30
C GLY A 33 -14.19 21.91 4.46
N GLN A 34 -15.26 22.46 5.06
CA GLN A 34 -15.14 23.31 6.24
C GLN A 34 -14.57 22.55 7.44
N PHE A 35 -15.04 21.32 7.67
CA PHE A 35 -14.53 20.47 8.76
C PHE A 35 -13.05 20.13 8.55
N THR A 36 -12.69 19.68 7.35
CA THR A 36 -11.30 19.39 6.97
C THR A 36 -10.42 20.63 7.06
N GLY A 37 -10.94 21.81 6.68
CA GLY A 37 -10.24 23.09 6.78
C GLY A 37 -9.93 23.47 8.23
N LYS A 38 -10.90 23.31 9.13
CA LYS A 38 -10.71 23.54 10.58
C LYS A 38 -9.71 22.55 11.17
N ALA A 39 -9.84 21.25 10.85
CA ALA A 39 -8.88 20.24 11.29
C ALA A 39 -7.46 20.55 10.79
N ARG A 40 -7.32 21.02 9.54
CA ARG A 40 -6.02 21.43 8.98
C ARG A 40 -5.45 22.67 9.66
N MET A 41 -6.28 23.63 10.06
CA MET A 41 -5.85 24.80 10.84
C MET A 41 -5.33 24.35 12.21
N MET A 42 -6.11 23.56 12.94
CA MET A 42 -5.71 22.99 14.24
C MET A 42 -4.41 22.17 14.14
N ALA A 43 -4.26 21.35 13.09
CA ALA A 43 -3.03 20.59 12.85
C ALA A 43 -1.81 21.50 12.61
N ARG A 44 -1.98 22.66 11.96
CA ARG A 44 -0.89 23.64 11.78
C ARG A 44 -0.51 24.31 13.10
N GLU A 45 -1.49 24.62 13.94
CA GLU A 45 -1.25 25.20 15.27
C GLU A 45 -0.55 24.19 16.18
N PHE A 46 -1.00 22.94 16.20
CA PHE A 46 -0.33 21.85 16.90
C PHE A 46 1.09 21.64 16.38
N SER A 47 1.29 21.60 15.06
CA SER A 47 2.63 21.45 14.49
C SER A 47 3.55 22.61 14.88
N ARG A 48 3.07 23.85 14.93
CA ARG A 48 3.86 25.01 15.37
C ARG A 48 4.18 24.93 16.86
N ALA A 49 3.20 24.60 17.70
CA ALA A 49 3.39 24.46 19.14
C ALA A 49 4.32 23.28 19.47
N MET A 50 4.20 22.17 18.73
CA MET A 50 5.07 21.02 18.88
C MET A 50 6.49 21.32 18.41
N GLU A 51 6.69 22.06 17.31
CA GLU A 51 8.03 22.48 16.86
C GLU A 51 8.69 23.37 17.92
N GLN A 52 7.95 24.33 18.47
CA GLN A 52 8.45 25.22 19.51
C GLN A 52 8.77 24.47 20.81
N ALA A 53 7.92 23.52 21.23
CA ALA A 53 8.20 22.66 22.36
C ALA A 53 9.35 21.66 22.07
N ALA A 54 9.52 21.23 20.82
CA ALA A 54 10.56 20.30 20.41
C ALA A 54 11.95 20.93 20.39
N ASP A 55 12.04 22.21 20.00
CA ASP A 55 13.25 23.00 20.06
C ASP A 55 13.71 23.20 21.51
N ASP A 56 12.78 23.36 22.47
CA ASP A 56 13.10 23.51 23.90
C ASP A 56 13.30 22.16 24.63
N ALA A 57 12.66 21.06 24.19
CA ALA A 57 12.67 19.77 24.89
C ALA A 57 13.46 18.64 24.19
N GLY A 58 14.22 18.91 23.13
CA GLY A 58 15.07 17.90 22.46
C GLY A 58 14.29 16.84 21.64
N VAL A 59 13.02 17.10 21.30
CA VAL A 59 12.14 16.17 20.58
C VAL A 59 12.53 16.00 19.10
N LYS A 60 13.52 16.76 18.63
CA LYS A 60 14.12 16.66 17.30
C LYS A 60 14.59 15.23 16.97
N ASP A 61 15.09 14.50 17.96
CA ASP A 61 15.51 13.11 17.81
C ASP A 61 14.34 12.13 17.60
N ILE A 62 13.19 12.41 18.21
CA ILE A 62 11.94 11.64 18.04
C ILE A 62 11.37 11.89 16.65
N SER A 63 11.35 13.14 16.20
CA SER A 63 10.96 13.50 14.82
C SER A 63 11.88 12.86 13.77
N LYS A 64 13.18 12.72 14.08
CA LYS A 64 14.16 12.07 13.20
C LYS A 64 13.95 10.55 13.11
N THR A 65 13.67 9.90 14.23
CA THR A 65 13.37 8.45 14.27
C THR A 65 12.02 8.13 13.62
N LEU A 66 10.99 8.94 13.82
CA LEU A 66 9.69 8.79 13.15
C LEU A 66 9.82 8.97 11.62
N ASN A 67 10.59 9.97 11.17
CA ASN A 67 10.86 10.15 9.75
C ASN A 67 11.69 8.99 9.16
N ALA A 68 12.66 8.46 9.91
CA ALA A 68 13.43 7.29 9.49
C ALA A 68 12.56 6.03 9.39
N ALA A 69 11.62 5.86 10.33
CA ALA A 69 10.66 4.75 10.33
C ALA A 69 9.62 4.86 9.21
N ALA A 70 9.18 6.09 8.88
CA ALA A 70 8.25 6.34 7.78
C ALA A 70 8.88 6.16 6.39
N ASN A 71 10.20 6.31 6.28
CA ASN A 71 10.95 6.15 5.02
C ASN A 71 12.25 5.36 5.20
N PRO A 72 12.16 4.05 5.51
CA PRO A 72 13.33 3.21 5.78
C PRO A 72 14.25 3.08 4.57
N LYS A 73 13.69 3.11 3.35
CA LYS A 73 14.47 3.08 2.12
C LYS A 73 15.31 4.35 1.95
N LYS A 74 14.74 5.54 2.16
CA LYS A 74 15.49 6.81 2.03
C LYS A 74 16.62 6.90 3.06
N PHE A 75 16.31 6.55 4.31
CA PHE A 75 17.32 6.54 5.36
C PHE A 75 18.49 5.60 5.06
N GLY A 76 18.22 4.41 4.50
CA GLY A 76 19.26 3.47 4.08
C GLY A 76 20.17 3.99 2.96
N VAL A 77 19.60 4.64 1.93
CA VAL A 77 20.42 5.27 0.88
C VAL A 77 21.15 6.51 1.38
N ASP A 78 20.56 7.33 2.24
CA ASP A 78 21.22 8.51 2.81
C ASP A 78 22.41 8.12 3.70
N LYS A 79 22.24 7.11 4.59
CA LYS A 79 23.33 6.51 5.39
C LYS A 79 24.42 5.92 4.51
N LEU A 80 24.05 5.22 3.44
CA LEU A 80 25.01 4.64 2.50
C LEU A 80 25.80 5.74 1.79
N LYS A 81 25.14 6.83 1.39
CA LYS A 81 25.74 7.99 0.72
C LYS A 81 26.65 8.79 1.64
N GLU A 82 26.30 8.90 2.92
CA GLU A 82 27.13 9.48 3.99
C GLU A 82 28.38 8.62 4.26
N ALA A 83 28.21 7.30 4.39
CA ALA A 83 29.32 6.37 4.65
C ALA A 83 30.27 6.21 3.45
N THR A 84 29.80 6.42 2.22
CA THR A 84 30.62 6.37 0.99
C THR A 84 31.11 7.74 0.53
N GLY A 85 30.81 8.82 1.26
CA GLY A 85 31.26 10.18 0.96
C GLY A 85 30.87 10.69 -0.44
N THR A 86 29.91 10.04 -1.11
CA THR A 86 29.63 10.30 -2.52
C THR A 86 28.52 11.35 -2.65
N THR A 87 28.89 12.63 -2.62
CA THR A 87 27.97 13.76 -2.87
C THR A 87 27.44 13.79 -4.30
N LYS A 88 28.04 13.04 -5.22
CA LYS A 88 27.46 12.70 -6.52
C LYS A 88 26.89 11.29 -6.45
N ALA A 89 25.57 11.14 -6.54
CA ALA A 89 25.07 9.90 -7.11
C ALA A 89 25.82 9.73 -8.46
N PRO A 90 26.41 8.56 -8.77
CA PRO A 90 26.69 8.30 -10.16
C PRO A 90 25.32 8.45 -10.81
N GLU A 91 25.28 9.37 -11.76
CA GLU A 91 24.06 9.75 -12.44
C GLU A 91 23.25 8.49 -12.76
N ALA A 92 21.95 8.59 -12.54
CA ALA A 92 21.01 7.66 -13.14
C ALA A 92 21.07 7.83 -14.66
N SER A 93 22.17 7.38 -15.28
CA SER A 93 22.38 7.38 -16.71
C SER A 93 22.97 6.03 -17.06
N THR A 94 22.06 5.16 -17.52
CA THR A 94 22.30 3.87 -18.15
C THR A 94 22.81 2.78 -17.20
N LEU A 95 21.92 1.82 -16.88
CA LEU A 95 22.40 0.50 -16.48
C LEU A 95 23.30 0.01 -17.63
N SER A 96 24.58 -0.22 -17.37
CA SER A 96 25.47 -0.90 -18.32
C SER A 96 24.75 -2.14 -18.86
N PRO A 97 24.86 -2.45 -20.16
CA PRO A 97 24.10 -3.54 -20.80
C PRO A 97 24.25 -4.88 -20.06
N GLU A 98 25.39 -5.09 -19.39
CA GLU A 98 25.66 -6.26 -18.54
C GLU A 98 24.76 -6.34 -17.29
N ARG A 99 24.45 -5.21 -16.64
CA ARG A 99 23.53 -5.19 -15.48
C ARG A 99 22.08 -5.33 -15.88
N GLN A 100 21.70 -4.89 -17.08
CA GLN A 100 20.34 -5.12 -17.61
C GLN A 100 20.13 -6.61 -17.89
N ALA A 101 21.10 -7.23 -18.56
CA ALA A 101 21.09 -8.67 -18.80
C ALA A 101 21.09 -9.48 -17.49
N ALA A 102 21.84 -9.04 -16.47
CA ALA A 102 21.82 -9.67 -15.16
C ALA A 102 20.46 -9.52 -14.45
N LYS A 103 19.84 -8.33 -14.51
CA LYS A 103 18.50 -8.10 -13.96
C LYS A 103 17.43 -8.93 -14.65
N GLU A 104 17.49 -9.06 -15.96
CA GLU A 104 16.51 -9.80 -16.75
C GLU A 104 16.63 -11.32 -16.53
N LYS A 105 17.86 -11.83 -16.41
CA LYS A 105 18.09 -13.23 -16.01
C LYS A 105 17.59 -13.50 -14.59
N MET A 106 17.85 -12.56 -13.67
CA MET A 106 17.41 -12.69 -12.28
C MET A 106 15.89 -12.58 -12.15
N SER A 107 15.24 -11.68 -12.89
CA SER A 107 13.78 -11.55 -12.88
C SER A 107 13.10 -12.76 -13.51
N LYS A 108 13.66 -13.30 -14.60
CA LYS A 108 13.16 -14.52 -15.25
C LYS A 108 13.31 -15.73 -14.32
N ALA A 109 14.50 -15.94 -13.76
CA ALA A 109 14.72 -17.04 -12.80
C ALA A 109 13.83 -16.93 -11.56
N MET A 110 13.58 -15.71 -11.07
CA MET A 110 12.67 -15.48 -9.93
C MET A 110 11.21 -15.72 -10.31
N GLY A 111 10.79 -15.34 -11.52
CA GLY A 111 9.47 -15.63 -12.06
C GLY A 111 9.23 -17.13 -12.21
N ASP A 112 10.17 -17.85 -12.81
CA ASP A 112 10.11 -19.30 -13.00
C ASP A 112 10.08 -20.04 -11.65
N ALA A 113 10.91 -19.61 -10.68
CA ALA A 113 10.91 -20.16 -9.33
C ALA A 113 9.60 -19.88 -8.57
N ALA A 114 9.01 -18.70 -8.74
CA ALA A 114 7.73 -18.36 -8.12
C ALA A 114 6.57 -19.17 -8.71
N VAL A 115 6.57 -19.41 -10.02
CA VAL A 115 5.59 -20.27 -10.70
C VAL A 115 5.75 -21.73 -10.26
N ALA A 116 6.97 -22.24 -10.22
CA ALA A 116 7.25 -23.60 -9.74
C ALA A 116 6.85 -23.79 -8.27
N ARG A 117 7.07 -22.79 -7.42
CA ARG A 117 6.63 -22.84 -6.02
C ARG A 117 5.11 -22.85 -5.91
N LYS A 118 4.43 -22.01 -6.68
CA LYS A 118 2.96 -21.92 -6.70
C LYS A 118 2.31 -23.20 -7.24
N ALA A 119 2.93 -23.85 -8.22
CA ALA A 119 2.48 -25.15 -8.73
C ALA A 119 2.63 -26.26 -7.67
N ARG A 120 3.77 -26.31 -6.95
CA ARG A 120 3.96 -27.25 -5.84
C ARG A 120 3.00 -27.01 -4.69
N GLU A 121 2.78 -25.75 -4.30
CA GLU A 121 1.78 -25.40 -3.27
C GLU A 121 0.36 -25.78 -3.69
N ALA A 122 0.00 -25.67 -4.98
CA ALA A 122 -1.30 -26.09 -5.48
C ALA A 122 -1.47 -27.62 -5.46
N GLU A 123 -0.44 -28.37 -5.85
CA GLU A 123 -0.47 -29.85 -5.77
C GLU A 123 -0.51 -30.34 -4.31
N GLU A 124 0.23 -29.69 -3.42
CA GLU A 124 0.25 -30.03 -1.99
C GLU A 124 -1.06 -29.65 -1.28
N ALA A 125 -1.71 -28.54 -1.69
CA ALA A 125 -3.05 -28.17 -1.23
C ALA A 125 -4.12 -29.15 -1.73
N THR A 126 -3.98 -29.65 -2.96
CA THR A 126 -4.91 -30.65 -3.52
C THR A 126 -4.73 -32.02 -2.85
N ALA A 127 -3.48 -32.39 -2.51
CA ALA A 127 -3.18 -33.60 -1.76
C ALA A 127 -3.71 -33.54 -0.31
N LYS A 128 -3.61 -32.39 0.37
CA LYS A 128 -4.20 -32.19 1.70
C LYS A 128 -5.73 -32.17 1.69
N ALA A 129 -6.34 -31.60 0.65
CA ALA A 129 -7.80 -31.61 0.50
C ALA A 129 -8.37 -33.03 0.27
N ALA A 130 -7.59 -33.94 -0.33
CA ALA A 130 -7.99 -35.34 -0.51
C ALA A 130 -7.90 -36.18 0.77
N THR A 131 -7.09 -35.76 1.77
CA THR A 131 -6.95 -36.47 3.05
C THR A 131 -7.96 -36.05 4.11
N ASP A 132 -8.59 -34.87 3.98
CA ASP A 132 -9.63 -34.35 4.88
C ASP A 132 -11.03 -34.45 4.23
N THR A 133 -11.49 -35.67 3.92
CA THR A 133 -12.92 -35.92 3.68
C THR A 133 -13.59 -36.30 5.00
N PRO A 134 -14.38 -35.42 5.66
CA PRO A 134 -15.34 -35.89 6.65
C PRO A 134 -16.43 -36.65 5.90
N ALA A 135 -16.65 -37.90 6.31
CA ALA A 135 -17.65 -38.81 5.77
C ALA A 135 -19.03 -38.11 5.63
N PRO A 136 -19.71 -38.21 4.48
CA PRO A 136 -21.02 -37.59 4.30
C PRO A 136 -22.04 -38.29 5.19
N ALA A 137 -22.57 -37.56 6.17
CA ALA A 137 -23.73 -37.95 6.94
C ALA A 137 -24.94 -38.10 6.01
N THR A 138 -25.55 -39.28 6.08
CA THR A 138 -26.76 -39.71 5.39
C THR A 138 -27.93 -38.72 5.56
N PRO A 139 -28.64 -38.32 4.49
CA PRO A 139 -29.96 -37.71 4.63
C PRO A 139 -31.01 -38.80 4.85
N THR A 140 -31.62 -38.81 6.04
CA THR A 140 -32.85 -39.55 6.35
C THR A 140 -34.00 -39.07 5.45
N PRO A 141 -34.76 -39.96 4.77
CA PRO A 141 -35.98 -39.57 4.08
C PRO A 141 -37.16 -39.69 5.04
N GLU A 142 -37.76 -38.58 5.48
CA GLU A 142 -39.10 -38.63 6.08
C GLU A 142 -40.15 -38.49 4.99
N ALA A 143 -40.87 -39.59 4.78
CA ALA A 143 -42.10 -39.66 4.00
C ALA A 143 -43.29 -39.85 4.96
N LYS A 144 -44.31 -39.01 4.76
CA LYS A 144 -45.74 -39.15 5.14
C LYS A 144 -46.09 -39.20 6.64
N SER A 145 -46.98 -38.29 7.07
CA SER A 145 -48.45 -38.48 7.09
C SER A 145 -49.15 -37.19 7.48
#